data_AF-A0A7C1WHL0-F1
#
_entry.id   AF-A0A7C1WHL0-F1
#
_cell.length_a   1.000
_cell.length_b   1.000
_cell.length_c   1.000
_cell.angle_alpha   90.00
_cell.angle_beta   90.00
_cell.angle_gamma   90.00
#
_symmetry.space_group_name_H-M   'P 1'
#
loop_
_entity.id
_entity.type
_entity.pdbx_description
1 polymer ?
#
loop_
_entity_poly.entity_id
_entity_poly.type
_entity_poly.pdbx_seq_one_letter_code
_entity_poly.pdbx_strand_id
1 'polypeptide(L)'
;MKVIAIFIASLFLFPMIHLINCEKKIEITIEAEEIKTLTFPLGTKIKILEKNENIFIHKSGGIKNGKHLLFLSIYSKEKARITMYYNIQSQKIFNSSYDFLIITPSVWKEILKPLKESKEKYGIRTFIVGIEEIYNNKYFECNGRDSAEKIKYFIKNAIEQWGIKYVMLVGGRKIGLKEEWWIPVRYSWLNDRSSSWEYERKFISDLYFADIYDSNGNFSSWDTNNNGYYGEYDHEINGMKFSDEVDLFPDVYIGRLAVRSREELRRVIKNIIDYEKTQMKVSEMLYFVEEICI
;
A
#
# COMPACT_ATOMS: atom_id res chain seq x y z
N MET A 1 -60.11 -6.25 44.19
CA MET A 1 -59.57 -6.77 42.92
C MET A 1 -58.98 -5.62 42.12
N LYS A 2 -57.67 -5.68 41.84
CA LYS A 2 -56.97 -5.05 40.69
C LYS A 2 -56.94 -3.51 40.60
N VAL A 3 -55.86 -2.83 40.20
CA VAL A 3 -54.43 -3.10 39.99
C VAL A 3 -53.76 -1.71 40.02
N ILE A 4 -52.56 -1.66 40.58
CA ILE A 4 -51.61 -0.54 40.65
C ILE A 4 -51.10 -0.20 39.24
N ALA A 5 -51.13 1.08 38.85
CA ALA A 5 -50.39 1.58 37.68
C ALA A 5 -49.26 2.50 38.15
N ILE A 6 -48.04 1.95 38.22
CA ILE A 6 -46.80 2.72 38.38
C ILE A 6 -46.18 2.87 37.00
N PHE A 7 -45.97 4.11 36.58
CA PHE A 7 -45.20 4.48 35.40
C PHE A 7 -43.76 3.95 35.54
N ILE A 8 -43.37 3.01 34.68
CA ILE A 8 -41.97 2.62 34.49
C ILE A 8 -41.52 3.27 33.18
N ALA A 9 -40.73 4.34 33.31
CA ALA A 9 -39.90 4.83 32.23
C ALA A 9 -38.88 3.73 31.91
N SER A 10 -39.02 3.08 30.76
CA SER A 10 -38.03 2.12 30.27
C SER A 10 -36.79 2.90 29.84
N LEU A 11 -35.86 3.04 30.79
CA LEU A 11 -34.45 3.30 30.52
C LEU A 11 -33.97 2.13 29.65
N PHE A 12 -34.00 2.28 28.33
CA PHE A 12 -33.24 1.41 27.45
C PHE A 12 -31.76 1.70 27.73
N LEU A 13 -31.20 0.96 28.71
CA LEU A 13 -29.77 0.73 28.79
C LEU A 13 -29.37 0.06 27.47
N PHE A 14 -28.94 0.88 26.51
CA PHE A 14 -27.99 0.40 25.51
C PHE A 14 -26.82 -0.24 26.29
N PRO A 15 -26.36 -1.45 25.92
CA PRO A 15 -25.08 -1.90 26.40
C PRO A 15 -24.06 -0.95 25.77
N MET A 16 -23.63 0.03 26.56
CA MET A 16 -22.29 0.59 26.46
C MET A 16 -21.35 -0.61 26.56
N ILE A 17 -21.05 -1.22 25.41
CA ILE A 17 -19.82 -1.97 25.26
C ILE A 17 -18.75 -0.90 25.43
N HIS A 18 -18.31 -0.71 26.68
CA HIS A 18 -17.01 -0.15 26.95
C HIS A 18 -16.03 -0.97 26.10
N LEU A 19 -15.53 -0.38 25.02
CA LEU A 19 -14.23 -0.79 24.48
C LEU A 19 -13.26 -0.58 25.64
N ILE A 20 -13.01 -1.64 26.40
CA ILE A 20 -11.93 -1.65 27.36
C ILE A 20 -10.67 -1.50 26.52
N ASN A 21 -10.11 -0.29 26.55
CA ASN A 21 -8.84 0.06 25.96
C ASN A 21 -7.75 -0.62 26.80
N CYS A 22 -7.68 -1.95 26.75
CA CYS A 22 -6.77 -2.73 27.58
C CYS A 22 -5.38 -2.63 26.97
N GLU A 23 -4.54 -1.78 27.56
CA GLU A 23 -3.13 -1.67 27.22
C GLU A 23 -2.46 -3.03 27.48
N LYS A 24 -2.02 -3.70 26.41
CA LYS A 24 -1.39 -5.01 26.49
C LYS A 24 0.11 -4.85 26.63
N LYS A 25 0.74 -5.71 27.44
CA LYS A 25 2.20 -5.75 27.63
C LYS A 25 2.80 -6.94 26.88
N ILE A 26 3.96 -6.74 26.25
CA ILE A 26 4.81 -7.81 25.73
C ILE A 26 6.26 -7.55 26.10
N GLU A 27 6.96 -8.60 26.47
CA GLU A 27 8.38 -8.60 26.75
C GLU A 27 9.07 -9.51 25.74
N ILE A 28 10.12 -9.00 25.11
CA ILE A 28 10.92 -9.76 24.15
C ILE A 28 12.39 -9.70 24.54
N THR A 29 13.09 -10.80 24.30
CA THR A 29 14.56 -10.82 24.27
C THR A 29 14.99 -10.78 22.81
N ILE A 30 16.00 -9.96 22.54
CA ILE A 30 16.68 -9.83 21.26
C ILE A 30 18.15 -10.13 21.52
N GLU A 31 18.73 -11.03 20.73
CA GLU A 31 20.15 -11.36 20.83
C GLU A 31 21.01 -10.26 20.16
N ALA A 32 22.31 -10.27 20.45
CA ALA A 32 23.23 -9.30 19.87
C ALA A 32 23.27 -9.42 18.34
N GLU A 33 23.22 -8.28 17.66
CA GLU A 33 23.22 -8.15 16.19
C GLU A 33 21.99 -8.79 15.50
N GLU A 34 20.92 -9.08 16.25
CA GLU A 34 19.67 -9.63 15.72
C GLU A 34 18.69 -8.53 15.30
N ILE A 35 17.98 -8.76 14.19
CA ILE A 35 16.78 -8.01 13.81
C ILE A 35 15.56 -8.87 14.06
N LYS A 36 14.64 -8.38 14.89
CA LYS A 36 13.35 -9.02 15.17
C LYS A 36 12.20 -8.15 14.69
N THR A 37 11.34 -8.71 13.86
CA THR A 37 10.15 -8.01 13.35
C THR A 37 8.88 -8.59 13.97
N LEU A 38 8.13 -7.73 14.65
CA LEU A 38 6.79 -8.03 15.14
C LEU A 38 5.73 -7.41 14.23
N THR A 39 4.55 -8.02 14.17
CA THR A 39 3.43 -7.52 13.36
C THR A 39 2.19 -7.30 14.21
N PHE A 40 1.54 -6.16 14.00
CA PHE A 40 0.32 -5.77 14.69
C PHE A 40 -0.75 -5.34 13.66
N PRO A 41 -2.03 -5.24 14.03
CA PRO A 41 -3.02 -4.55 13.20
C PRO A 41 -2.56 -3.11 12.91
N LEU A 42 -2.76 -2.64 11.68
CA LEU A 42 -2.40 -1.25 11.30
C LEU A 42 -3.10 -0.23 12.21
N GLY A 43 -2.37 0.82 12.62
CA GLY A 43 -2.85 1.84 13.56
C GLY A 43 -2.68 1.50 15.04
N THR A 44 -2.18 0.31 15.38
CA THR A 44 -1.85 -0.06 16.76
C THR A 44 -0.89 0.96 17.38
N LYS A 45 -1.25 1.53 18.54
CA LYS A 45 -0.37 2.46 19.26
C LYS A 45 0.57 1.67 20.14
N ILE A 46 1.88 1.84 19.93
CA ILE A 46 2.93 1.11 20.66
C ILE A 46 3.81 2.10 21.42
N LYS A 47 3.92 1.90 22.74
CA LYS A 47 4.81 2.58 23.67
C LYS A 47 5.91 1.63 24.12
N ILE A 48 7.16 2.03 23.97
CA ILE A 48 8.34 1.22 24.32
C ILE A 48 9.05 1.93 25.46
N LEU A 49 9.35 1.20 26.53
CA LEU A 49 9.93 1.79 27.75
C LEU A 49 11.46 1.87 27.70
N GLU A 50 12.11 0.91 27.05
CA GLU A 50 13.56 0.86 26.94
C GLU A 50 14.02 1.51 25.63
N LYS A 51 14.65 2.68 25.75
CA LYS A 51 15.45 3.29 24.69
C LYS A 51 16.87 3.40 25.20
N ASN A 52 17.79 2.64 24.64
CA ASN A 52 19.22 2.82 24.81
C ASN A 52 19.87 3.03 23.43
N GLU A 53 21.11 3.50 23.39
CA GLU A 53 21.83 3.79 22.13
C GLU A 53 22.14 2.54 21.29
N ASN A 54 21.94 1.35 21.87
CA ASN A 54 22.19 0.06 21.24
C ASN A 54 20.92 -0.57 20.63
N ILE A 55 19.74 0.03 20.82
CA ILE A 55 18.46 -0.46 20.30
C ILE A 55 17.91 0.51 19.26
N PHE A 56 17.68 -0.01 18.07
CA PHE A 56 17.12 0.73 16.94
C PHE A 56 15.75 0.17 16.62
N ILE A 57 14.76 1.07 16.50
CA ILE A 57 13.35 0.70 16.34
C ILE A 57 12.79 1.45 15.15
N HIS A 58 12.24 0.68 14.21
CA HIS A 58 11.55 1.20 13.04
C HIS A 58 10.11 0.70 13.02
N LYS A 59 9.17 1.59 12.73
CA LYS A 59 7.75 1.28 12.57
C LYS A 59 7.34 1.56 11.13
N SER A 60 6.63 0.65 10.51
CA SER A 60 6.12 0.85 9.15
C SER A 60 4.71 0.27 8.96
N GLY A 61 3.87 0.95 8.20
CA GLY A 61 2.60 0.41 7.69
C GLY A 61 2.86 -0.41 6.42
N GLY A 62 2.16 -1.53 6.21
CA GLY A 62 2.30 -2.26 4.96
C GLY A 62 1.39 -3.46 4.83
N ILE A 63 1.52 -4.23 3.74
CA ILE A 63 0.70 -5.42 3.46
C ILE A 63 1.48 -6.73 3.57
N LYS A 64 0.86 -7.74 4.22
CA LYS A 64 1.35 -9.13 4.21
C LYS A 64 0.16 -10.09 4.16
N ASN A 65 0.22 -11.05 3.23
CA ASN A 65 -0.84 -12.04 3.02
C ASN A 65 -2.23 -11.39 2.85
N GLY A 66 -2.29 -10.25 2.17
CA GLY A 66 -3.53 -9.51 1.92
C GLY A 66 -4.10 -8.75 3.13
N LYS A 67 -3.37 -8.67 4.24
CA LYS A 67 -3.76 -7.89 5.43
C LYS A 67 -2.82 -6.71 5.63
N HIS A 68 -3.39 -5.54 5.88
CA HIS A 68 -2.62 -4.36 6.27
C HIS A 68 -2.23 -4.46 7.74
N LEU A 69 -0.94 -4.32 8.01
CA LEU A 69 -0.31 -4.53 9.30
C LEU A 69 0.64 -3.37 9.62
N LEU A 70 0.87 -3.16 10.90
CA LEU A 70 2.00 -2.41 11.42
C LEU A 70 3.16 -3.37 11.67
N PHE A 71 4.30 -3.12 11.04
CA PHE A 71 5.55 -3.82 11.30
C PHE A 71 6.37 -3.02 12.32
N LEU A 72 6.88 -3.71 13.32
CA LEU A 72 7.81 -3.16 14.29
C LEU A 72 9.12 -3.94 14.18
N SER A 73 10.09 -3.35 13.49
CA SER A 73 11.43 -3.92 13.33
C SER A 73 12.34 -3.36 14.42
N ILE A 74 12.98 -4.27 15.14
CA ILE A 74 13.82 -3.94 16.28
C ILE A 74 15.17 -4.60 16.07
N TYR A 75 16.21 -3.78 16.03
CA TYR A 75 17.59 -4.21 15.96
C TYR A 75 18.28 -3.89 17.28
N SER A 76 19.12 -4.78 17.77
CA SER A 76 19.98 -4.47 18.91
C SER A 76 21.43 -4.88 18.65
N LYS A 77 22.37 -3.98 18.99
CA LYS A 77 23.82 -4.28 18.92
C LYS A 77 24.25 -5.29 19.98
N GLU A 78 23.54 -5.36 21.10
CA GLU A 78 23.84 -6.21 22.24
C GLU A 78 22.59 -6.99 22.64
N LYS A 79 22.76 -8.02 23.47
CA LYS A 79 21.60 -8.74 24.02
C LYS A 79 20.76 -7.77 24.86
N ALA A 80 19.50 -7.60 24.49
CA ALA A 80 18.59 -6.68 25.15
C ALA A 80 17.26 -7.36 25.49
N ARG A 81 16.69 -6.92 26.62
CA ARG A 81 15.30 -7.20 26.97
C ARG A 81 14.51 -5.93 26.71
N ILE A 82 13.39 -6.06 26.00
CA ILE A 82 12.56 -4.94 25.60
C ILE A 82 11.13 -5.17 26.07
N THR A 83 10.64 -4.22 26.86
CA THR A 83 9.27 -4.15 27.32
C THR A 83 8.51 -3.10 26.53
N MET A 84 7.37 -3.52 25.96
CA MET A 84 6.48 -2.60 25.25
C MET A 84 5.02 -2.83 25.62
N TYR A 85 4.28 -1.73 25.53
CA TYR A 85 2.87 -1.64 25.75
C TYR A 85 2.20 -1.28 24.44
N TYR A 86 1.10 -1.94 24.12
CA TYR A 86 0.40 -1.66 22.89
C TYR A 86 -1.11 -1.67 23.08
N ASN A 87 -1.77 -0.86 22.26
CA ASN A 87 -3.20 -0.74 22.22
C ASN A 87 -3.67 -0.99 20.78
N ILE A 88 -4.42 -2.08 20.60
CA ILE A 88 -5.01 -2.43 19.32
C ILE A 88 -6.22 -1.52 19.13
N GLN A 89 -6.15 -0.64 18.13
CA GLN A 89 -7.32 0.12 17.69
C GLN A 89 -8.24 -0.77 16.83
N SER A 90 -9.52 -0.40 16.73
CA SER A 90 -10.48 -1.12 15.89
C SER A 90 -9.92 -1.30 14.48
N GLN A 91 -9.78 -2.56 14.06
CA GLN A 91 -9.24 -2.89 12.75
C GLN A 91 -10.14 -2.28 11.66
N LYS A 92 -9.54 -1.54 10.72
CA LYS A 92 -10.26 -1.05 9.54
C LYS A 92 -10.83 -2.26 8.80
N ILE A 93 -12.15 -2.34 8.68
CA ILE A 93 -12.82 -3.41 7.93
C ILE A 93 -12.79 -3.00 6.47
N PHE A 94 -12.09 -3.79 5.66
CA PHE A 94 -12.05 -3.62 4.22
C PHE A 94 -13.14 -4.49 3.59
N ASN A 95 -14.02 -3.88 2.79
CA ASN A 95 -14.91 -4.65 1.91
C ASN A 95 -14.06 -5.39 0.88
N SER A 96 -14.45 -6.60 0.48
CA SER A 96 -13.70 -7.39 -0.51
C SER A 96 -14.53 -7.56 -1.78
N SER A 97 -14.57 -6.52 -2.61
CA SER A 97 -15.30 -6.52 -3.89
C SER A 97 -14.39 -6.94 -5.05
N TYR A 98 -13.13 -6.47 -5.03
CA TYR A 98 -12.14 -6.70 -6.08
C TYR A 98 -10.79 -7.03 -5.45
N ASP A 99 -9.95 -7.78 -6.16
CA ASP A 99 -8.60 -8.13 -5.71
C ASP A 99 -7.53 -7.33 -6.50
N PHE A 100 -7.79 -7.11 -7.79
CA PHE A 100 -6.85 -6.50 -8.74
C PHE A 100 -7.43 -5.26 -9.41
N LEU A 101 -6.71 -4.14 -9.35
CA LEU A 101 -7.06 -2.88 -9.98
C LEU A 101 -6.08 -2.57 -11.13
N ILE A 102 -6.61 -2.27 -12.30
CA ILE A 102 -5.84 -1.79 -13.44
C ILE A 102 -6.17 -0.32 -13.67
N ILE A 103 -5.18 0.56 -13.61
CA ILE A 103 -5.32 2.00 -13.90
C ILE A 103 -4.65 2.30 -15.23
N THR A 104 -5.40 2.86 -16.19
CA THR A 104 -4.98 3.04 -17.58
C THR A 104 -5.54 4.35 -18.16
N PRO A 105 -4.98 4.93 -19.24
CA PRO A 105 -5.73 5.91 -20.04
C PRO A 105 -7.07 5.32 -20.49
N SER A 106 -8.16 6.10 -20.42
CA SER A 106 -9.51 5.58 -20.74
C SER A 106 -9.59 4.98 -22.16
N VAL A 107 -8.84 5.56 -23.10
CA VAL A 107 -8.75 5.09 -24.49
C VAL A 107 -8.16 3.69 -24.65
N TRP A 108 -7.56 3.09 -23.62
CA TRP A 108 -6.95 1.75 -23.68
C TRP A 108 -7.74 0.68 -22.92
N LYS A 109 -8.83 1.05 -22.23
CA LYS A 109 -9.63 0.10 -21.41
C LYS A 109 -10.10 -1.12 -22.20
N GLU A 110 -10.57 -0.92 -23.43
CA GLU A 110 -11.04 -2.00 -24.30
C GLU A 110 -9.95 -3.02 -24.63
N ILE A 111 -8.70 -2.57 -24.78
CA ILE A 111 -7.56 -3.44 -25.09
C ILE A 111 -7.23 -4.35 -23.89
N LEU A 112 -7.54 -3.92 -22.66
CA LEU A 112 -7.27 -4.63 -21.41
C LEU A 112 -8.35 -5.64 -21.02
N LYS A 113 -9.51 -5.65 -21.70
CA LYS A 113 -10.60 -6.63 -21.41
C LYS A 113 -10.13 -8.09 -21.45
N PRO A 114 -9.37 -8.56 -22.45
CA PRO A 114 -8.89 -9.94 -22.47
C PRO A 114 -8.01 -10.31 -21.27
N LEU A 115 -7.23 -9.35 -20.75
CA LEU A 115 -6.42 -9.56 -19.55
C LEU A 115 -7.32 -9.71 -18.32
N LYS A 116 -8.29 -8.82 -18.15
CA LYS A 116 -9.30 -8.91 -17.08
C LYS A 116 -10.02 -10.26 -17.11
N GLU A 117 -10.54 -10.66 -18.26
CA GLU A 117 -11.24 -11.95 -18.42
C GLU A 117 -10.33 -13.14 -18.08
N SER A 118 -9.07 -13.10 -18.52
CA SER A 118 -8.09 -14.12 -18.16
C SER A 118 -7.85 -14.17 -16.65
N LYS A 119 -7.70 -13.03 -15.98
CA LYS A 119 -7.52 -12.95 -14.51
C LYS A 119 -8.75 -13.46 -13.75
N GLU A 120 -9.93 -13.05 -14.18
CA GLU A 120 -11.20 -13.44 -13.55
C GLU A 120 -11.50 -14.94 -13.73
N LYS A 121 -11.10 -15.53 -14.87
CA LYS A 121 -11.16 -16.99 -15.07
C LYS A 121 -10.41 -17.76 -13.97
N TYR A 122 -9.34 -17.18 -13.44
CA TYR A 122 -8.52 -17.79 -12.38
C TYR A 122 -8.83 -17.21 -10.99
N GLY A 123 -10.03 -16.67 -10.79
CA GLY A 123 -10.52 -16.23 -9.48
C GLY A 123 -9.99 -14.86 -9.01
N ILE A 124 -9.26 -14.13 -9.86
CA ILE A 124 -8.76 -12.79 -9.53
C ILE A 124 -9.77 -11.75 -10.02
N ARG A 125 -10.63 -11.28 -9.12
CA ARG A 125 -11.65 -10.26 -9.43
C ARG A 125 -10.97 -8.95 -9.82
N THR A 126 -11.14 -8.53 -11.07
CA THR A 126 -10.32 -7.49 -11.67
C THR A 126 -11.18 -6.30 -12.09
N PHE A 127 -10.76 -5.08 -11.73
CA PHE A 127 -11.45 -3.85 -12.12
C PHE A 127 -10.53 -2.95 -12.96
N ILE A 128 -11.04 -2.41 -14.07
CA ILE A 128 -10.29 -1.53 -14.97
C ILE A 128 -10.84 -0.11 -14.87
N VAL A 129 -9.98 0.83 -14.49
CA VAL A 129 -10.31 2.24 -14.29
C VAL A 129 -9.49 3.11 -15.23
N GLY A 130 -10.18 4.05 -15.89
CA GLY A 130 -9.57 5.11 -16.69
C GLY A 130 -9.06 6.25 -15.81
N ILE A 131 -7.90 6.83 -16.09
CA ILE A 131 -7.38 7.97 -15.31
C ILE A 131 -8.32 9.17 -15.32
N GLU A 132 -9.01 9.40 -16.44
CA GLU A 132 -9.97 10.49 -16.57
C GLU A 132 -11.17 10.26 -15.65
N GLU A 133 -11.55 8.99 -15.38
CA GLU A 133 -12.59 8.67 -14.41
C GLU A 133 -12.13 8.97 -12.97
N ILE A 134 -10.85 8.79 -12.67
CA ILE A 134 -10.25 9.16 -11.38
C ILE A 134 -10.26 10.68 -11.21
N TYR A 135 -9.78 11.42 -12.21
CA TYR A 135 -9.68 12.88 -12.13
C TYR A 135 -11.04 13.59 -12.06
N ASN A 136 -12.08 12.94 -12.59
CA ASN A 136 -13.47 13.39 -12.52
C ASN A 136 -14.22 12.85 -11.29
N ASN A 137 -13.53 12.24 -10.31
CA ASN A 137 -14.12 11.70 -9.09
C ASN A 137 -15.29 10.72 -9.31
N LYS A 138 -15.24 9.92 -10.39
CA LYS A 138 -16.36 9.05 -10.79
C LYS A 138 -16.73 8.01 -9.73
N TYR A 139 -15.73 7.49 -9.01
CA TYR A 139 -15.92 6.45 -8.01
C TYR A 139 -15.70 6.95 -6.59
N PHE A 140 -14.72 7.83 -6.39
CA PHE A 140 -14.37 8.41 -5.10
C PHE A 140 -13.96 9.87 -5.27
N GLU A 141 -14.17 10.67 -4.23
CA GLU A 141 -13.54 11.98 -4.13
C GLU A 141 -12.04 11.82 -3.85
N CYS A 142 -11.22 12.22 -4.80
CA CYS A 142 -9.76 12.11 -4.74
C CYS A 142 -9.15 13.51 -4.59
N ASN A 143 -9.00 13.96 -3.34
CA ASN A 143 -8.52 15.31 -2.99
C ASN A 143 -6.98 15.44 -3.03
N GLY A 144 -6.36 14.99 -4.12
CA GLY A 144 -4.92 15.14 -4.34
C GLY A 144 -4.53 16.51 -4.91
N ARG A 145 -3.37 17.01 -4.49
CA ARG A 145 -2.74 18.28 -4.95
C ARG A 145 -2.42 18.26 -6.43
N ASP A 146 -2.08 17.10 -6.97
CA ASP A 146 -1.77 16.89 -8.38
C ASP A 146 -2.30 15.54 -8.91
N SER A 147 -2.09 15.28 -10.20
CA SER A 147 -2.56 14.08 -10.89
C SER A 147 -2.02 12.76 -10.31
N ALA A 148 -0.79 12.75 -9.79
CA ALA A 148 -0.21 11.54 -9.19
C ALA A 148 -0.76 11.32 -7.78
N GLU A 149 -0.91 12.37 -6.97
CA GLU A 149 -1.52 12.25 -5.65
C GLU A 149 -3.00 11.87 -5.74
N LYS A 150 -3.74 12.35 -6.75
CA LYS A 150 -5.11 11.89 -7.03
C LYS A 150 -5.19 10.38 -7.29
N ILE A 151 -4.24 9.83 -8.05
CA ILE A 151 -4.13 8.37 -8.27
C ILE A 151 -3.81 7.66 -6.94
N LYS A 152 -2.90 8.21 -6.13
CA LYS A 152 -2.56 7.65 -4.82
C LYS A 152 -3.77 7.61 -3.87
N TYR A 153 -4.55 8.68 -3.79
CA TYR A 153 -5.82 8.71 -3.05
C TYR A 153 -6.84 7.72 -3.60
N PHE A 154 -6.92 7.58 -4.92
CA PHE A 154 -7.80 6.59 -5.53
C PHE A 154 -7.44 5.17 -5.09
N ILE A 155 -6.15 4.82 -5.11
CA ILE A 155 -5.64 3.53 -4.64
C ILE A 155 -5.98 3.33 -3.17
N LYS A 156 -5.74 4.33 -2.30
CA LYS A 156 -6.15 4.29 -0.89
C LYS A 156 -7.64 3.96 -0.74
N ASN A 157 -8.50 4.67 -1.45
CA ASN A 157 -9.96 4.46 -1.36
C ASN A 157 -10.37 3.10 -1.94
N ALA A 158 -9.70 2.61 -2.97
CA ALA A 158 -9.93 1.29 -3.54
C ALA A 158 -9.49 0.16 -2.59
N ILE A 159 -8.39 0.32 -1.86
CA ILE A 159 -8.01 -0.56 -0.75
C ILE A 159 -9.11 -0.54 0.31
N GLU A 160 -9.52 0.66 0.74
CA GLU A 160 -10.46 0.85 1.85
C GLU A 160 -11.85 0.29 1.56
N GLN A 161 -12.37 0.55 0.36
CA GLN A 161 -13.76 0.31 0.02
C GLN A 161 -13.97 -0.90 -0.89
N TRP A 162 -12.94 -1.35 -1.61
CA TRP A 162 -13.02 -2.52 -2.50
C TRP A 162 -12.11 -3.67 -2.10
N GLY A 163 -11.14 -3.45 -1.20
CA GLY A 163 -10.25 -4.49 -0.71
C GLY A 163 -9.16 -4.86 -1.71
N ILE A 164 -8.78 -3.91 -2.57
CA ILE A 164 -7.72 -4.08 -3.55
C ILE A 164 -6.41 -4.48 -2.87
N LYS A 165 -5.74 -5.51 -3.41
CA LYS A 165 -4.43 -5.99 -2.96
C LYS A 165 -3.37 -5.77 -4.04
N TYR A 166 -3.77 -5.77 -5.30
CA TYR A 166 -2.89 -5.66 -6.45
C TYR A 166 -3.29 -4.46 -7.31
N VAL A 167 -2.32 -3.66 -7.73
CA VAL A 167 -2.50 -2.51 -8.63
C VAL A 167 -1.55 -2.65 -9.81
N MET A 168 -2.06 -2.47 -11.02
CA MET A 168 -1.25 -2.36 -12.22
C MET A 168 -1.50 -1.03 -12.93
N LEU A 169 -0.45 -0.23 -13.03
CA LEU A 169 -0.44 1.00 -13.80
C LEU A 169 -0.10 0.67 -15.26
N VAL A 170 -0.96 1.04 -16.20
CA VAL A 170 -0.77 0.74 -17.62
C VAL A 170 -0.55 2.03 -18.38
N GLY A 171 0.72 2.32 -18.68
CA GLY A 171 1.16 3.49 -19.42
C GLY A 171 2.54 3.96 -18.99
N GLY A 172 3.39 4.16 -19.97
CA GLY A 172 4.75 4.68 -19.82
C GLY A 172 4.88 6.11 -20.37
N ARG A 173 6.11 6.45 -20.76
CA ARG A 173 6.45 7.76 -21.31
C ARG A 173 5.85 7.91 -22.71
N LYS A 174 5.16 9.02 -22.95
CA LYS A 174 4.68 9.38 -24.29
C LYS A 174 5.85 9.58 -25.24
N ILE A 175 5.62 9.34 -26.53
CA ILE A 175 6.62 9.60 -27.57
C ILE A 175 6.66 11.11 -27.79
N GLY A 176 7.84 11.73 -27.60
CA GLY A 176 8.01 13.16 -27.78
C GLY A 176 9.24 13.71 -27.05
N LEU A 177 9.58 14.95 -27.39
CA LEU A 177 10.66 15.71 -26.75
C LEU A 177 10.29 16.13 -25.33
N LYS A 178 9.00 16.46 -25.10
CA LYS A 178 8.48 16.79 -23.78
C LYS A 178 8.39 15.54 -22.91
N GLU A 179 8.69 15.73 -21.62
CA GLU A 179 8.51 14.71 -20.60
C GLU A 179 7.04 14.62 -20.21
N GLU A 180 6.32 13.75 -20.92
CA GLU A 180 4.91 13.48 -20.67
C GLU A 180 4.68 11.98 -20.48
N TRP A 181 3.70 11.65 -19.65
CA TRP A 181 3.39 10.29 -19.25
C TRP A 181 1.93 9.96 -19.54
N TRP A 182 1.67 8.72 -19.96
CA TRP A 182 0.30 8.21 -20.08
C TRP A 182 -0.36 8.02 -18.72
N ILE A 183 0.41 7.49 -17.76
CA ILE A 183 0.07 7.46 -16.34
C ILE A 183 1.14 8.25 -15.60
N PRO A 184 0.78 9.28 -14.81
CA PRO A 184 1.75 10.04 -14.04
C PRO A 184 2.75 9.17 -13.28
N VAL A 185 3.95 9.71 -13.14
CA VAL A 185 5.02 9.16 -12.30
C VAL A 185 5.25 10.11 -11.13
N ARG A 186 5.85 9.62 -10.06
CA ARG A 186 6.37 10.48 -8.99
C ARG A 186 7.89 10.47 -9.03
N TYR A 187 8.49 11.66 -8.98
CA TYR A 187 9.92 11.80 -8.76
C TYR A 187 10.20 11.90 -7.27
N SER A 188 11.04 11.01 -6.76
CA SER A 188 11.62 11.11 -5.43
C SER A 188 12.89 11.94 -5.50
N TRP A 189 13.11 12.85 -4.57
CA TRP A 189 14.29 13.71 -4.54
C TRP A 189 15.32 13.15 -3.58
N LEU A 190 16.56 12.97 -4.00
CA LEU A 190 17.61 12.63 -3.05
C LEU A 190 18.90 13.33 -3.40
N ASN A 191 19.75 13.44 -2.39
CA ASN A 191 21.16 13.63 -2.58
C ASN A 191 21.84 12.25 -2.60
N ASP A 192 22.18 11.78 -3.80
CA ASP A 192 22.88 10.49 -4.00
C ASP A 192 24.31 10.48 -3.45
N ARG A 193 24.80 11.64 -2.96
CA ARG A 193 26.14 11.88 -2.43
C ARG A 193 27.25 11.42 -3.39
N SER A 194 26.95 11.31 -4.68
CA SER A 194 27.93 10.90 -5.68
C SER A 194 28.93 12.04 -5.89
N SER A 195 30.23 11.76 -5.77
CA SER A 195 31.27 12.77 -5.88
C SER A 195 31.56 13.22 -7.32
N SER A 196 30.66 12.94 -8.27
CA SER A 196 30.84 13.21 -9.69
C SER A 196 30.02 14.43 -10.13
N TRP A 197 30.29 14.95 -11.32
CA TRP A 197 29.52 16.04 -11.93
C TRP A 197 28.13 15.62 -12.42
N GLU A 198 27.76 14.33 -12.26
CA GLU A 198 26.53 13.71 -12.76
C GLU A 198 25.59 13.33 -11.60
N TYR A 199 25.22 14.31 -10.78
CA TYR A 199 24.27 14.11 -9.67
C TYR A 199 22.87 13.76 -10.19
N GLU A 200 22.35 12.57 -9.83
CA GLU A 200 20.93 12.25 -10.02
C GLU A 200 20.12 12.86 -8.88
N ARG A 201 19.63 14.09 -9.08
CA ARG A 201 18.87 14.82 -8.05
C ARG A 201 17.51 14.21 -7.73
N LYS A 202 16.97 13.42 -8.67
CA LYS A 202 15.66 12.81 -8.54
C LYS A 202 15.51 11.62 -9.49
N PHE A 203 14.72 10.65 -9.09
CA PHE A 203 14.44 9.44 -9.85
C PHE A 203 12.95 9.08 -9.76
N ILE A 204 12.46 8.28 -10.71
CA ILE A 204 11.06 7.86 -10.73
C ILE A 204 10.84 6.74 -9.71
N SER A 205 9.79 6.86 -8.90
CA SER A 205 9.42 5.84 -7.92
C SER A 205 7.93 5.52 -7.99
N ASP A 206 7.60 4.31 -8.44
CA ASP A 206 6.23 3.78 -8.34
C ASP A 206 5.90 3.29 -6.92
N LEU A 207 6.90 3.13 -6.05
CA LEU A 207 6.70 2.86 -4.62
C LEU A 207 5.84 3.96 -3.98
N TYR A 208 5.90 5.20 -4.49
CA TYR A 208 5.02 6.29 -4.09
C TYR A 208 3.53 5.91 -4.14
N PHE A 209 3.10 5.15 -5.15
CA PHE A 209 1.71 4.75 -5.28
C PHE A 209 1.36 3.52 -4.43
N ALA A 210 2.37 2.84 -3.87
CA ALA A 210 2.21 1.62 -3.08
C ALA A 210 2.25 1.88 -1.58
N ASP A 211 3.09 2.80 -1.11
CA ASP A 211 3.17 3.29 0.27
C ASP A 211 2.01 4.27 0.50
N ILE A 212 0.93 3.79 1.12
CA ILE A 212 -0.32 4.53 1.30
C ILE A 212 -0.46 5.06 2.71
N TYR A 213 -0.01 4.28 3.70
CA TYR A 213 -0.19 4.56 5.11
C TYR A 213 1.14 4.70 5.83
N ASP A 214 1.26 5.72 6.66
CA ASP A 214 2.33 5.76 7.65
C ASP A 214 2.11 4.68 8.74
N SER A 215 3.10 4.53 9.61
CA SER A 215 3.01 3.64 10.78
C SER A 215 1.83 3.92 11.74
N ASN A 216 1.22 5.10 11.68
CA ASN A 216 0.05 5.47 12.45
C ASN A 216 -1.28 5.17 11.74
N GLY A 217 -1.25 4.76 10.47
CA GLY A 217 -2.42 4.53 9.62
C GLY A 217 -2.93 5.79 8.91
N ASN A 218 -2.20 6.90 8.94
CA ASN A 218 -2.52 8.13 8.21
C ASN A 218 -2.02 8.06 6.77
N PHE A 219 -2.54 8.91 5.89
CA PHE A 219 -2.08 8.96 4.50
C PHE A 219 -0.62 9.43 4.41
N SER A 220 0.23 8.64 3.76
CA SER A 220 1.62 8.95 3.47
C SER A 220 1.70 9.84 2.21
N SER A 221 1.87 11.15 2.35
CA SER A 221 1.93 12.08 1.21
C SER A 221 3.27 12.02 0.45
N TRP A 222 4.31 11.46 1.08
CA TRP A 222 5.71 11.64 0.73
C TRP A 222 6.16 13.10 0.69
N ASP A 223 5.45 14.03 1.32
CA ASP A 223 5.84 15.45 1.38
C ASP A 223 5.37 15.97 2.73
N THR A 224 6.23 15.78 3.73
CA THR A 224 5.94 15.99 5.15
C THR A 224 6.06 17.44 5.57
N ASN A 225 6.90 18.20 4.86
CA ASN A 225 7.07 19.64 5.08
C ASN A 225 6.23 20.50 4.11
N ASN A 226 5.49 19.88 3.18
CA ASN A 226 4.62 20.51 2.18
C ASN A 226 5.36 21.47 1.23
N ASN A 227 6.61 21.17 0.87
CA ASN A 227 7.40 21.99 -0.03
C ASN A 227 7.28 21.58 -1.51
N GLY A 228 6.56 20.48 -1.81
CA GLY A 228 6.35 19.97 -3.17
C GLY A 228 7.49 19.12 -3.72
N TYR A 229 8.53 18.85 -2.92
CA TYR A 229 9.52 17.81 -3.15
C TYR A 229 9.04 16.56 -2.44
N TYR A 230 9.07 15.43 -3.15
CA TYR A 230 8.49 14.20 -2.65
C TYR A 230 9.58 13.19 -2.30
N GLY A 231 9.41 12.49 -1.18
CA GLY A 231 10.31 11.44 -0.70
C GLY A 231 11.73 11.97 -0.58
N GLU A 232 11.88 13.20 -0.07
CA GLU A 232 13.14 13.88 -0.08
C GLU A 232 14.12 13.30 0.95
N TYR A 233 15.39 13.12 0.58
CA TYR A 233 16.43 12.67 1.50
C TYR A 233 17.72 13.46 1.31
N ASP A 234 18.16 14.16 2.37
CA ASP A 234 19.32 15.05 2.35
C ASP A 234 19.29 16.07 1.19
N HIS A 235 18.10 16.41 0.71
CA HIS A 235 17.89 17.25 -0.46
C HIS A 235 18.28 18.70 -0.13
N GLU A 236 19.25 19.23 -0.88
CA GLU A 236 19.84 20.54 -0.59
C GLU A 236 19.17 21.66 -1.37
N ILE A 237 18.59 22.62 -0.64
CA ILE A 237 17.96 23.82 -1.19
C ILE A 237 18.55 25.01 -0.45
N ASN A 238 19.19 25.94 -1.18
CA ASN A 238 19.80 27.15 -0.63
C ASN A 238 20.77 26.89 0.55
N GLY A 239 21.56 25.81 0.48
CA GLY A 239 22.51 25.42 1.52
C GLY A 239 21.91 24.78 2.77
N MET A 240 20.60 24.51 2.77
CA MET A 240 19.89 23.76 3.82
C MET A 240 19.51 22.37 3.30
N LYS A 241 19.57 21.37 4.18
CA LYS A 241 19.17 19.99 3.87
C LYS A 241 17.79 19.69 4.42
N PHE A 242 16.97 19.07 3.58
CA PHE A 242 15.60 18.66 3.90
C PHE A 242 15.46 17.15 3.75
N SER A 243 14.56 16.56 4.51
CA SER A 243 14.25 15.13 4.47
C SER A 243 12.80 14.90 4.86
N ASP A 244 12.13 14.01 4.13
CA ASP A 244 10.78 13.58 4.43
C ASP A 244 10.75 12.38 5.37
N GLU A 245 9.77 12.37 6.27
CA GLU A 245 9.47 11.19 7.08
C GLU A 245 8.56 10.23 6.28
N VAL A 246 9.18 9.25 5.62
CA VAL A 246 8.51 8.18 4.86
C VAL A 246 8.98 6.82 5.36
N ASP A 247 8.07 5.86 5.52
CA ASP A 247 8.42 4.51 6.00
C ASP A 247 8.79 3.54 4.88
N LEU A 248 8.44 3.87 3.62
CA LEU A 248 8.80 3.18 2.39
C LEU A 248 8.32 1.73 2.32
N PHE A 249 7.32 1.35 3.11
CA PHE A 249 6.71 0.03 3.02
C PHE A 249 5.48 0.06 2.09
N PRO A 250 5.36 -0.90 1.17
CA PRO A 250 4.18 -0.98 0.33
C PRO A 250 2.97 -1.52 1.12
N ASP A 251 1.84 -0.83 0.98
CA ASP A 251 0.51 -1.25 1.42
C ASP A 251 -0.28 -1.98 0.33
N VAL A 252 0.20 -1.95 -0.90
CA VAL A 252 -0.43 -2.65 -2.02
C VAL A 252 0.64 -3.17 -2.96
N TYR A 253 0.43 -4.35 -3.52
CA TYR A 253 1.33 -4.87 -4.54
C TYR A 253 1.16 -4.04 -5.80
N ILE A 254 2.23 -3.43 -6.30
CA ILE A 254 2.17 -2.57 -7.47
C ILE A 254 3.08 -3.06 -8.59
N GLY A 255 2.64 -2.85 -9.82
CA GLY A 255 3.46 -3.00 -11.02
C GLY A 255 3.06 -2.00 -12.10
N ARG A 256 3.97 -1.74 -13.03
CA ARG A 256 3.71 -0.88 -14.20
C ARG A 256 4.00 -1.61 -15.50
N LEU A 257 3.03 -1.60 -16.41
CA LEU A 257 3.27 -1.88 -17.82
C LEU A 257 3.63 -0.56 -18.50
N ALA A 258 4.92 -0.31 -18.68
CA ALA A 258 5.47 0.94 -19.20
C ALA A 258 5.32 1.09 -20.74
N VAL A 259 4.13 0.77 -21.25
CA VAL A 259 3.83 0.79 -22.68
C VAL A 259 3.58 2.20 -23.20
N ARG A 260 4.01 2.46 -24.43
CA ARG A 260 3.97 3.79 -25.06
C ARG A 260 2.90 3.89 -26.14
N SER A 261 2.38 2.76 -26.63
CA SER A 261 1.35 2.67 -27.67
C SER A 261 0.33 1.55 -27.44
N ARG A 262 -0.76 1.58 -28.22
CA ARG A 262 -1.80 0.54 -28.21
C ARG A 262 -1.27 -0.80 -28.70
N GLU A 263 -0.38 -0.79 -29.68
CA GLU A 263 0.20 -1.98 -30.31
C GLU A 263 1.13 -2.70 -29.34
N GLU A 264 1.95 -1.94 -28.61
CA GLU A 264 2.80 -2.45 -27.54
C GLU A 264 1.95 -3.07 -26.42
N LEU A 265 0.89 -2.36 -26.00
CA LEU A 265 -0.05 -2.87 -25.00
C LEU A 265 -0.68 -4.21 -25.41
N ARG A 266 -1.19 -4.32 -26.65
CA ARG A 266 -1.75 -5.58 -27.16
C ARG A 266 -0.74 -6.73 -27.11
N ARG A 267 0.51 -6.45 -27.47
CA ARG A 267 1.58 -7.46 -27.48
C ARG A 267 1.93 -7.92 -26.06
N VAL A 268 2.08 -6.98 -25.13
CA VAL A 268 2.38 -7.29 -23.72
C VAL A 268 1.25 -8.09 -23.08
N ILE A 269 -0.02 -7.70 -23.30
CA ILE A 269 -1.18 -8.44 -22.79
C ILE A 269 -1.20 -9.87 -23.34
N LYS A 270 -0.98 -10.03 -24.65
CA LYS A 270 -0.91 -11.36 -25.27
C LYS A 270 0.17 -12.22 -24.62
N ASN A 271 1.36 -11.67 -24.43
CA ASN A 271 2.48 -12.39 -23.81
C ASN A 271 2.17 -12.81 -22.37
N ILE A 272 1.56 -11.92 -21.57
CA ILE A 272 1.15 -12.23 -20.18
C ILE A 272 0.16 -13.41 -20.18
N ILE A 273 -0.89 -13.33 -21.00
CA ILE A 273 -1.93 -14.37 -21.07
C ILE A 273 -1.35 -15.70 -21.54
N ASP A 274 -0.49 -15.69 -22.56
CA ASP A 274 0.12 -16.90 -23.12
C ASP A 274 1.09 -17.55 -22.12
N TYR A 275 1.87 -16.75 -21.40
CA TYR A 275 2.76 -17.24 -20.35
C TYR A 275 1.97 -17.91 -19.22
N GLU A 276 0.93 -17.25 -18.72
CA GLU A 276 0.08 -17.78 -17.64
C GLU A 276 -0.61 -19.07 -18.04
N LYS A 277 -1.16 -19.15 -19.26
CA LYS A 277 -1.72 -20.39 -19.80
C LYS A 277 -0.70 -21.52 -19.88
N THR A 278 0.55 -21.22 -20.24
CA THR A 278 1.61 -22.23 -20.37
C THR A 278 2.01 -22.78 -19.01
N GLN A 279 2.24 -21.91 -18.03
CA GLN A 279 2.56 -22.33 -16.66
C GLN A 279 1.43 -23.15 -16.03
N MET A 280 0.19 -22.77 -16.29
CA MET A 280 -0.98 -23.47 -15.75
C MET A 280 -1.14 -24.88 -16.33
N LYS A 281 -0.88 -25.07 -17.63
CA LYS A 281 -0.84 -26.42 -18.22
C LYS A 281 0.21 -27.30 -17.55
N VAL A 282 1.36 -26.74 -17.22
CA VAL A 282 2.43 -27.47 -16.52
C VAL A 282 1.98 -27.83 -15.10
N SER A 283 1.33 -26.91 -14.37
CA SER A 283 0.82 -27.22 -13.03
C SER A 283 -0.31 -28.25 -13.06
N GLU A 284 -1.29 -28.11 -13.96
CA GLU A 284 -2.38 -29.09 -14.12
C GLU A 284 -1.83 -30.48 -14.47
N MET A 285 -0.81 -30.54 -15.34
CA MET A 285 -0.16 -31.80 -15.70
C MET A 285 0.62 -32.41 -14.52
N LEU A 286 1.27 -31.60 -13.67
CA LEU A 286 1.93 -32.07 -12.45
C LEU A 286 0.92 -32.65 -11.44
N TYR A 287 -0.20 -31.97 -11.19
CA TYR A 287 -1.26 -32.49 -10.33
C TYR A 287 -1.87 -33.80 -10.89
N PHE A 288 -2.08 -33.89 -12.21
CA PHE A 288 -2.63 -35.10 -12.83
C PHE A 288 -1.66 -36.29 -12.77
N VAL A 289 -0.35 -36.05 -12.82
CA VAL A 289 0.67 -37.10 -12.65
C VAL A 289 0.75 -37.56 -11.19
N GLU A 290 0.58 -36.66 -10.21
CA GLU A 290 0.51 -37.02 -8.79
C GLU A 290 -0.74 -37.85 -8.46
N GLU A 291 -1.90 -37.55 -9.07
CA GLU A 291 -3.14 -38.32 -8.87
C GLU A 291 -3.13 -39.71 -9.54
N ILE A 292 -2.38 -39.90 -10.64
CA ILE A 292 -2.21 -41.21 -11.29
C ILE A 292 -1.16 -42.08 -10.55
N CYS A 293 -0.29 -41.48 -9.74
CA CYS A 293 0.75 -42.18 -8.99
C CYS A 293 0.32 -42.62 -7.57
N ILE A 294 -0.97 -42.60 -7.24
CA ILE A 294 -1.56 -43.14 -6.00
C ILE A 294 -2.45 -44.33 -6.33
#